data_AF-A0A8I2CYY8-F1
#
_entry.id   AF-A0A8I2CYY8-F1
#
_cell.length_a   1.000
_cell.length_b   1.000
_cell.length_c   1.000
_cell.angle_alpha   90.00
_cell.angle_beta   90.00
_cell.angle_gamma   90.00
#
_symmetry.space_group_name_H-M   'P 1'
#
loop_
_entity.id
_entity.type
_entity.pdbx_description
1 polymer ?
#
loop_
_entity_poly.entity_id
_entity_poly.type
_entity_poly.pdbx_seq_one_letter_code
_entity_poly.pdbx_strand_id
1 'polypeptide(L)' 'MECIDLCPYDVFREEEGEVNVANPEDCIECMSCIELCPAKAIFMDD' A
#
# COMPACT_ATOMS: atom_id res chain seq x y z
N MET A 1 6.27 7.08 -2.51
CA MET A 1 5.66 6.29 -3.60
C MET A 1 6.04 4.81 -3.53
N GLU A 2 6.84 4.39 -2.55
CA GLU A 2 7.38 3.02 -2.49
C GLU A 2 6.35 1.91 -2.31
N CYS A 3 5.15 2.19 -1.78
CA CYS A 3 4.13 1.14 -1.59
C CYS A 3 3.59 0.58 -2.91
N ILE A 4 3.54 1.39 -3.98
CA ILE A 4 3.14 0.94 -5.32
C ILE A 4 4.22 -0.01 -5.88
N ASP A 5 5.48 0.40 -5.83
CA ASP A 5 6.58 -0.39 -6.39
C ASP A 5 6.89 -1.65 -5.57
N LEU A 6 6.65 -1.63 -4.26
CA LEU A 6 6.93 -2.72 -3.34
C LEU A 6 5.88 -3.82 -3.39
N CYS A 7 4.62 -3.48 -3.66
CA CYS A 7 3.51 -4.42 -3.57
C CYS A 7 3.40 -5.23 -4.87
N PRO A 8 3.76 -6.52 -4.90
CA PRO A 8 3.69 -7.32 -6.12
C PRO A 8 2.25 -7.74 -6.47
N TYR A 9 1.28 -7.35 -5.65
CA TYR A 9 -0.14 -7.64 -5.80
C TYR A 9 -0.94 -6.40 -6.23
N ASP A 10 -0.26 -5.31 -6.61
CA ASP A 10 -0.88 -4.08 -7.12
C ASP A 10 -2.00 -3.52 -6.21
N VAL A 11 -1.85 -3.65 -4.88
CA VAL A 11 -2.85 -3.19 -3.90
C VAL A 11 -2.98 -1.66 -3.91
N PHE A 12 -1.93 -0.94 -4.28
CA PHE A 12 -1.88 0.52 -4.27
C PHE A 12 -1.83 1.10 -5.69
N ARG A 13 -2.48 2.23 -5.90
CA ARG A 13 -2.48 2.95 -7.18
C ARG A 13 -2.35 4.46 -6.97
N GLU A 14 -1.63 5.13 -7.86
CA GLU A 14 -1.57 6.59 -7.90
C GLU A 14 -2.69 7.15 -8.80
N GLU A 15 -3.49 8.05 -8.25
CA GLU A 15 -4.54 8.78 -8.96
C GLU A 15 -4.51 10.25 -8.49
N GLU A 16 -4.48 11.18 -9.44
CA GLU A 16 -4.46 12.63 -9.16
C GLU A 16 -3.32 13.11 -8.24
N GLY A 17 -2.21 12.36 -8.18
CA GLY A 17 -1.04 12.68 -7.34
C GLY A 17 -1.16 12.17 -5.90
N GLU A 18 -2.21 11.42 -5.59
CA GLU A 18 -2.40 10.74 -4.30
C GLU A 18 -2.35 9.22 -4.51
N VAL A 19 -1.84 8.49 -3.50
CA VAL A 19 -1.81 7.03 -3.53
C VAL A 19 -2.99 6.49 -2.74
N ASN A 20 -3.82 5.69 -3.40
CA ASN A 20 -5.02 5.08 -2.83
C ASN A 20 -4.87 3.55 -2.77
N VAL A 21 -5.64 2.92 -1.88
CA VAL A 21 -5.81 1.46 -1.85
C VAL A 21 -6.81 1.08 -2.93
N ALA A 22 -6.36 0.37 -3.97
CA ALA A 22 -7.15 0.03 -5.14
C ALA A 22 -7.71 -1.41 -5.09
N ASN A 23 -6.89 -2.37 -4.67
CA ASN A 23 -7.24 -3.81 -4.63
C ASN A 23 -6.98 -4.39 -3.23
N PRO A 24 -7.72 -3.97 -2.19
CA PRO A 24 -7.50 -4.43 -0.82
C PRO A 24 -7.65 -5.96 -0.65
N GLU A 25 -8.49 -6.60 -1.47
CA GLU A 25 -8.73 -8.05 -1.46
C GLU A 25 -7.52 -8.89 -1.89
N ASP A 26 -6.58 -8.29 -2.63
CA ASP A 26 -5.35 -8.96 -3.08
C ASP A 26 -4.22 -8.83 -2.04
N CYS A 27 -4.46 -8.08 -0.96
CA CYS A 27 -3.50 -7.95 0.14
C CYS A 27 -3.32 -9.29 0.87
N ILE A 28 -2.09 -9.78 0.92
CA ILE A 28 -1.71 -11.01 1.63
C ILE A 28 -1.16 -10.76 3.04
N GLU A 29 -1.32 -9.55 3.57
CA GLU A 29 -0.87 -9.16 4.92
C GLU A 29 0.65 -9.35 5.16
N CYS A 30 1.48 -9.11 4.14
CA CYS A 30 2.95 -9.24 4.26
C CYS A 30 3.63 -8.13 5.08
N MET A 31 2.88 -7.08 5.46
CA MET A 31 3.30 -5.92 6.27
C MET A 31 4.42 -5.04 5.70
N SER A 32 5.03 -5.37 4.55
CA SER A 32 6.19 -4.64 4.04
C SER A 32 5.91 -3.16 3.74
N CYS A 33 4.72 -2.84 3.23
CA CYS A 33 4.34 -1.46 2.94
C CYS A 33 4.20 -0.61 4.23
N ILE A 34 3.77 -1.21 5.34
CA ILE A 34 3.64 -0.54 6.65
C ILE A 34 5.03 -0.25 7.22
N GLU A 35 5.93 -1.23 7.19
CA GLU A 35 7.28 -1.10 7.74
C GLU A 35 8.13 -0.05 7.00
N LEU A 36 8.02 -0.02 5.67
CA LEU A 36 8.88 0.81 4.82
C LEU A 36 8.31 2.21 4.57
N CYS A 37 7.01 2.46 4.78
CA CYS A 37 6.43 3.76 4.50
C CYS A 37 6.99 4.85 5.45
N PRO A 38 7.80 5.82 4.97
CA PRO A 38 8.38 6.84 5.82
C PRO A 38 7.34 7.80 6.39
N ALA A 39 6.22 7.97 5.67
CA ALA A 39 5.08 8.78 6.10
C ALA A 39 4.23 8.08 7.16
N LYS A 40 4.42 6.76 7.38
CA LYS A 40 3.60 5.93 8.27
C LYS A 40 2.09 6.11 7.98
N ALA A 41 1.72 6.10 6.71
CA ALA A 41 0.37 6.40 6.26
C ALA A 41 -0.54 5.16 6.11
N ILE A 42 0.02 3.96 6.30
CA ILE A 42 -0.65 2.68 6.04
C ILE A 42 -0.88 1.97 7.38
N PHE A 43 -2.10 1.51 7.60
CA PHE A 43 -2.54 0.83 8.82
C PHE A 43 -3.46 -0.33 8.44
N MET A 44 -3.44 -1.39 9.26
CA MET A 44 -4.43 -2.46 9.18
C MET A 44 -5.58 -2.10 10.12
N ASP A 45 -6.81 -2.21 9.62
CA ASP A 45 -7.99 -2.25 10.47
C ASP A 45 -8.23 -3.70 10.92
N ASP A 46 -8.53 -3.90 12.21
CA ASP A 46 -8.92 -5.20 12.80
C ASP A 46 -10.30 -5.68 12.32
#